data_AF-A0A1G2CS05-F1
#
_entry.id   AF-A0A1G2CS05-F1
#
_cell.length_a   1.000
_cell.length_b   1.000
_cell.length_c   1.000
_cell.angle_alpha   90.00
_cell.angle_beta   90.00
_cell.angle_gamma   90.00
#
_symmetry.space_group_name_H-M   'P 1'
#
loop_
_entity.id
_entity.type
_entity.pdbx_description
1 polymer ?
#
loop_
_entity_poly.entity_id
_entity_poly.type
_entity_poly.pdbx_seq_one_letter_code
_entity_poly.pdbx_strand_id
1 'polypeptide(L)'
;MYDFFSKALILDREPLGETDSYIHLLTAEYGKLSAKAKSLRKITSKLSSHLEPNSISLIRFVGKKGLHIADALKLHKKNYSWNILNLLKKTVPEWHRDINLWDNVLKGSVEEKRLLSHLGFNISFSSCHFCQIKNPEFFFLKDHYFVCRSCSSSFQIPEDDVVLIT
;
A
#
# COMPACT_ATOMS: atom_id res chain seq x y z
N MET A 1 -9.51 -13.16 21.36
CA MET A 1 -8.25 -13.59 20.71
C MET A 1 -8.62 -13.85 19.27
N TYR A 2 -7.97 -13.16 18.35
CA TYR A 2 -8.20 -13.34 16.91
C TYR A 2 -7.11 -14.25 16.37
N ASP A 3 -7.48 -15.27 15.60
CA ASP A 3 -6.58 -16.15 14.86
C ASP A 3 -7.28 -16.46 13.53
N PHE A 4 -6.71 -15.96 12.43
CA PHE A 4 -7.34 -16.06 11.12
C PHE A 4 -6.31 -16.04 10.01
N PHE A 5 -6.74 -16.52 8.84
CA PHE A 5 -5.92 -16.56 7.64
C PHE A 5 -6.49 -15.61 6.59
N SER A 6 -5.61 -15.07 5.77
CA SER A 6 -5.99 -14.25 4.63
C SER A 6 -4.87 -14.23 3.58
N LYS A 7 -5.26 -14.19 2.30
CA LYS A 7 -4.31 -13.85 1.24
C LYS A 7 -4.04 -12.35 1.28
N ALA A 8 -2.78 -11.98 1.19
CA ALA A 8 -2.36 -10.59 1.25
C ALA A 8 -1.32 -10.25 0.18
N LEU A 9 -1.45 -9.07 -0.42
CA LEU A 9 -0.38 -8.40 -1.13
C LEU A 9 0.47 -7.63 -0.12
N ILE A 10 1.75 -7.93 -0.06
CA ILE A 10 2.67 -7.14 0.75
C ILE A 10 2.95 -5.81 0.05
N LEU A 11 2.61 -4.71 0.71
CA LEU A 11 2.84 -3.36 0.22
C LEU A 11 4.22 -2.87 0.63
N ASP A 12 4.58 -3.04 1.90
CA ASP A 12 5.82 -2.50 2.46
C ASP A 12 6.24 -3.20 3.75
N ARG A 13 7.50 -3.00 4.14
CA ARG A 13 8.06 -3.38 5.44
C ARG A 13 8.79 -2.21 6.08
N GLU A 14 8.43 -1.92 7.31
CA GLU A 14 9.11 -0.91 8.12
C GLU A 14 9.86 -1.56 9.29
N PRO A 15 11.08 -1.12 9.60
CA PRO A 15 11.81 -1.61 10.76
C PRO A 15 11.10 -1.24 12.06
N LEU A 16 10.97 -2.21 12.98
CA LEU A 16 10.46 -1.99 14.33
C LEU A 16 11.47 -2.49 15.37
N GLY A 17 12.10 -1.57 16.12
CA GLY A 17 13.18 -1.93 17.04
C GLY A 17 14.35 -2.58 16.29
N GLU A 18 15.01 -3.57 16.89
CA GLU A 18 16.24 -4.17 16.36
C GLU A 18 16.02 -5.30 15.34
N THR A 19 15.04 -6.17 15.58
CA THR A 19 14.87 -7.39 14.77
C THR A 19 13.46 -7.58 14.22
N ASP A 20 12.49 -6.82 14.70
CA ASP A 20 11.09 -6.93 14.27
C ASP A 20 10.81 -5.98 13.09
N SER A 21 9.68 -6.17 12.43
CA SER A 21 9.17 -5.27 11.40
C SER A 21 7.67 -5.07 11.50
N TYR A 22 7.19 -3.89 11.13
CA TYR A 22 5.81 -3.68 10.73
C TYR A 22 5.65 -4.00 9.26
N ILE A 23 4.59 -4.73 8.92
CA ILE A 23 4.30 -5.17 7.56
C ILE A 23 2.96 -4.58 7.16
N HIS A 24 2.95 -3.84 6.06
CA HIS A 24 1.76 -3.24 5.48
C HIS A 24 1.25 -4.11 4.35
N LEU A 25 -0.03 -4.45 4.41
CA LEU A 25 -0.63 -5.53 3.65
C LEU A 25 -1.97 -5.06 3.10
N LEU A 26 -2.28 -5.33 1.84
CA LEU A 26 -3.65 -5.34 1.37
C LEU A 26 -4.15 -6.78 1.46
N THR A 27 -5.27 -7.03 2.14
CA THR A 27 -5.82 -8.37 2.36
C THR A 27 -7.13 -8.57 1.62
N ALA A 28 -7.42 -9.82 1.23
CA ALA A 28 -8.63 -10.14 0.48
C ALA A 28 -9.93 -9.95 1.29
N GLU A 29 -9.88 -10.30 2.57
CA GLU A 29 -11.07 -10.37 3.43
C GLU A 29 -11.21 -9.17 4.38
N TYR A 30 -10.13 -8.45 4.69
CA TYR A 30 -10.13 -7.45 5.76
C TYR A 30 -9.63 -6.06 5.33
N GLY A 31 -9.34 -5.87 4.04
CA GLY A 31 -8.81 -4.61 3.52
C GLY A 31 -7.33 -4.40 3.85
N LYS A 32 -6.88 -3.14 3.92
CA LYS A 32 -5.49 -2.82 4.30
C LYS A 32 -5.27 -3.07 5.79
N LEU A 33 -4.22 -3.81 6.12
CA LEU A 33 -3.81 -4.10 7.50
C LEU A 33 -2.33 -3.78 7.71
N SER A 34 -2.00 -3.39 8.94
CA SER A 34 -0.62 -3.30 9.42
C SER A 34 -0.42 -4.29 10.57
N ALA A 35 0.56 -5.18 10.45
CA ALA A 35 0.80 -6.23 11.44
C ALA A 35 2.28 -6.35 11.79
N LYS A 36 2.57 -6.69 13.06
CA LYS A 36 3.93 -6.88 13.56
C LYS A 36 4.44 -8.29 13.23
N ALA A 37 5.58 -8.38 12.56
CA ALA A 37 6.33 -9.63 12.35
C ALA A 37 7.57 -9.65 13.26
N LYS A 38 7.67 -10.67 14.11
CA LYS A 38 8.78 -10.80 15.07
C LYS A 38 10.03 -11.37 14.42
N SER A 39 11.20 -10.88 14.81
CA SER A 39 12.52 -11.36 14.36
C SER A 39 12.67 -11.43 12.83
N LEU A 40 11.90 -10.64 12.08
CA LEU A 40 11.86 -10.71 10.63
C LEU A 40 13.21 -10.37 10.00
N ARG A 41 13.99 -9.48 10.63
CA ARG A 41 15.27 -9.00 10.10
C ARG A 41 16.47 -9.87 10.50
N LYS A 42 16.27 -10.96 11.24
CA LYS A 42 17.34 -11.94 11.48
C LYS A 42 17.67 -12.65 10.17
N ILE A 43 18.95 -12.87 9.89
CA ILE A 43 19.40 -13.61 8.70
C ILE A 43 18.82 -15.04 8.64
N THR A 44 18.51 -15.62 9.80
CA THR A 44 17.90 -16.94 9.97
C THR A 44 16.36 -16.93 9.89
N SER A 45 15.75 -15.78 9.61
CA SER A 45 14.29 -15.63 9.58
C SER A 45 13.68 -16.40 8.42
N LYS A 46 12.96 -17.49 8.73
CA LYS A 46 12.16 -18.25 7.77
C LYS A 46 10.98 -17.44 7.22
N LEU A 47 10.44 -16.53 8.03
CA LEU A 47 9.30 -15.71 7.67
C LEU A 47 9.66 -14.58 6.69
N SER A 48 10.94 -14.15 6.67
CA SER A 48 11.37 -13.00 5.88
C SER A 48 11.11 -13.19 4.40
N SER A 49 11.51 -14.30 3.79
CA SER A 49 11.32 -14.50 2.33
C SER A 49 9.83 -14.51 1.91
N HIS A 50 8.91 -14.75 2.84
CA HIS A 50 7.47 -14.82 2.57
C HIS A 50 6.74 -13.48 2.67
N LEU A 51 7.35 -12.46 3.24
CA LEU A 51 6.70 -11.16 3.47
C LEU A 51 7.26 -10.08 2.55
N GLU A 52 7.84 -10.41 1.39
CA GLU A 52 8.56 -9.44 0.53
C GLU A 52 7.58 -8.47 -0.11
N PRO A 53 7.87 -7.16 -0.17
CA PRO A 53 7.06 -6.23 -0.96
C PRO A 53 6.82 -6.82 -2.36
N ASN A 54 5.61 -6.61 -2.88
CA ASN A 54 5.12 -7.20 -4.14
C ASN A 54 4.84 -8.72 -4.11
N SER A 55 5.00 -9.42 -2.99
CA SER A 55 4.56 -10.83 -2.91
C SER A 55 3.08 -10.95 -2.55
N ILE A 56 2.43 -11.96 -3.13
CA ILE A 56 1.15 -12.46 -2.63
C ILE A 56 1.46 -13.64 -1.73
N SER A 57 1.00 -13.56 -0.48
CA SER A 57 1.27 -14.56 0.54
C SER A 57 -0.01 -14.90 1.31
N LEU A 58 -0.17 -16.16 1.68
CA LEU A 58 -1.17 -16.58 2.66
C LEU A 58 -0.60 -16.30 4.05
N ILE A 59 -1.26 -15.45 4.83
CA ILE A 59 -0.78 -14.98 6.12
C ILE A 59 -1.68 -15.53 7.22
N ARG A 60 -1.07 -16.02 8.31
CA ARG A 60 -1.76 -16.29 9.57
C ARG A 60 -1.58 -15.11 10.51
N PHE A 61 -2.68 -14.46 10.84
CA PHE A 61 -2.71 -13.37 11.80
C PHE A 61 -3.14 -13.90 13.17
N VAL A 62 -2.48 -13.41 14.21
CA VAL A 62 -2.85 -13.69 15.60
C VAL A 62 -2.84 -12.41 16.42
N GLY A 63 -3.76 -12.28 17.37
CA GLY A 63 -3.84 -11.06 18.17
C GLY A 63 -4.62 -11.20 19.47
N LYS A 64 -4.08 -10.59 20.53
CA LYS A 64 -4.78 -10.31 21.80
C LYS A 64 -4.62 -8.84 22.21
N LYS A 65 -3.45 -8.25 21.96
CA LYS A 65 -3.14 -6.82 22.09
C LYS A 65 -2.32 -6.39 20.86
N GLY A 66 -3.00 -6.00 19.79
CA GLY A 66 -2.38 -5.74 18.48
C GLY A 66 -2.36 -6.97 17.57
N LEU A 67 -2.12 -6.71 16.27
CA LEU A 67 -2.13 -7.71 15.21
C LEU A 67 -0.69 -8.18 14.92
N HIS A 68 -0.46 -9.48 14.98
CA HIS A 68 0.83 -10.09 14.70
C HIS A 68 0.73 -11.09 13.56
N ILE A 69 1.83 -11.27 12.84
CA ILE A 69 1.99 -12.35 11.86
C ILE A 69 2.62 -13.54 12.58
N ALA A 70 1.87 -14.63 12.68
CA ALA A 70 2.35 -15.88 13.25
C ALA A 70 3.07 -16.75 12.20
N ASP A 71 2.57 -16.74 10.97
CA ASP A 71 3.09 -17.56 9.88
C ASP A 71 2.76 -16.93 8.52
N ALA A 72 3.51 -17.28 7.48
CA ALA A 72 3.27 -16.83 6.13
C ALA A 72 3.81 -17.84 5.09
N LEU A 73 3.04 -18.05 4.03
CA LEU A 73 3.44 -18.83 2.87
C LEU A 73 3.36 -17.98 1.61
N LYS A 74 4.50 -17.71 0.98
CA LYS A 74 4.57 -17.02 -0.32
C LYS A 74 3.92 -17.89 -1.38
N LEU A 75 2.92 -17.34 -2.07
CA LEU A 75 2.23 -18.03 -3.14
C LEU A 75 2.85 -17.68 -4.49
N HIS A 76 3.00 -16.38 -4.76
CA HIS A 76 3.63 -15.88 -5.99
C HIS A 76 4.08 -14.43 -5.81
N LYS A 77 4.85 -13.92 -6.78
CA LYS A 77 5.30 -12.52 -6.83
C LYS A 77 4.52 -11.77 -7.91
N LYS A 78 4.18 -10.53 -7.63
CA LYS A 78 3.67 -9.55 -8.59
C LYS A 78 4.78 -8.58 -8.97
N ASN A 79 4.56 -7.83 -10.04
CA ASN A 79 5.52 -6.86 -10.58
C ASN A 79 4.87 -5.47 -10.66
N TYR A 80 4.24 -5.02 -9.56
CA TYR A 80 3.77 -3.63 -9.47
C TYR A 80 4.94 -2.66 -9.31
N SER A 81 4.78 -1.43 -9.79
CA SER A 81 5.69 -0.35 -9.46
C SER A 81 5.64 -0.05 -7.96
N TRP A 82 6.70 0.54 -7.42
CA TRP A 82 6.68 1.06 -6.04
C TRP A 82 5.55 2.09 -5.85
N ASN A 83 5.30 2.92 -6.86
CA ASN A 83 4.24 3.93 -6.84
C ASN A 83 2.86 3.33 -6.54
N ILE A 84 2.52 2.18 -7.14
CA ILE A 84 1.25 1.47 -6.87
C ILE A 84 1.22 0.97 -5.42
N LEU A 85 2.30 0.34 -4.94
CA LEU A 85 2.34 -0.17 -3.56
C LEU A 85 2.23 0.96 -2.53
N ASN A 86 2.96 2.05 -2.77
CA ASN A 86 2.96 3.24 -1.92
C ASN A 86 1.61 3.97 -1.96
N LEU A 87 0.99 4.06 -3.15
CA LEU A 87 -0.36 4.58 -3.32
C LEU A 87 -1.34 3.78 -2.48
N LEU A 88 -1.41 2.46 -2.65
CA LEU A 88 -2.26 1.58 -1.84
C LEU A 88 -2.00 1.74 -0.34
N LYS A 89 -0.73 1.81 0.06
CA LYS A 89 -0.33 1.98 1.46
C LYS A 89 -0.84 3.30 2.04
N LYS A 90 -0.74 4.41 1.30
CA LYS A 90 -1.03 5.76 1.82
C LYS A 90 -2.49 6.20 1.64
N THR A 91 -3.22 5.66 0.66
CA THR A 91 -4.60 6.10 0.37
C THR A 91 -5.68 5.15 0.85
N VAL A 92 -5.44 3.84 0.88
CA VAL A 92 -6.47 2.88 1.29
C VAL A 92 -6.62 2.91 2.82
N PRO A 93 -7.82 3.11 3.38
CA PRO A 93 -8.02 3.09 4.82
C PRO A 93 -7.79 1.69 5.42
N GLU A 94 -7.34 1.62 6.67
CA GLU A 94 -7.18 0.32 7.36
C GLU A 94 -8.54 -0.30 7.73
N TRP A 95 -8.57 -1.63 7.78
CA TRP A 95 -9.76 -2.42 8.16
C TRP A 95 -11.02 -2.18 7.32
N HIS A 96 -10.87 -1.57 6.15
CA HIS A 96 -11.95 -1.32 5.23
C HIS A 96 -11.85 -2.27 4.04
N ARG A 97 -12.75 -3.27 4.00
CA ARG A 97 -12.78 -4.24 2.91
C ARG A 97 -13.43 -3.63 1.66
N ASP A 98 -12.65 -3.55 0.60
CA ASP A 98 -13.14 -3.28 -0.75
C ASP A 98 -12.88 -4.50 -1.63
N ILE A 99 -13.96 -5.23 -1.94
CA ILE A 99 -13.93 -6.44 -2.77
C ILE A 99 -13.42 -6.15 -4.19
N ASN A 100 -13.82 -5.01 -4.75
CA ASN A 100 -13.47 -4.64 -6.10
C ASN A 100 -12.00 -4.25 -6.18
N LEU A 101 -11.49 -3.54 -5.16
CA LEU A 101 -10.07 -3.18 -5.08
C LEU A 101 -9.19 -4.42 -5.08
N TRP A 102 -9.46 -5.40 -4.21
CA TRP A 102 -8.66 -6.61 -4.12
C TRP A 102 -8.66 -7.39 -5.44
N ASP A 103 -9.84 -7.57 -6.04
CA ASP A 103 -9.99 -8.26 -7.30
C ASP A 103 -9.28 -7.53 -8.45
N ASN A 104 -9.41 -6.20 -8.52
CA ASN A 104 -8.74 -5.37 -9.52
C ASN A 104 -7.22 -5.44 -9.39
N VAL A 105 -6.71 -5.39 -8.16
CA VAL A 105 -5.29 -5.57 -7.87
C VAL A 105 -4.86 -6.96 -8.32
N LEU A 106 -5.55 -8.03 -7.94
CA LEU A 106 -5.14 -9.39 -8.30
C LEU A 106 -5.24 -9.74 -9.79
N LYS A 107 -6.26 -9.25 -10.51
CA LYS A 107 -6.61 -9.70 -11.86
C LYS A 107 -5.75 -9.10 -12.99
N GLY A 108 -4.94 -8.07 -12.75
CA GLY A 108 -4.17 -7.48 -13.86
C GLY A 108 -3.12 -6.44 -13.49
N SER A 109 -2.57 -5.81 -14.52
CA SER A 109 -1.76 -4.59 -14.41
C SER A 109 -2.66 -3.45 -13.97
N VAL A 110 -2.43 -2.95 -12.75
CA VAL A 110 -3.11 -1.78 -12.22
C VAL A 110 -2.36 -0.54 -12.69
N GLU A 111 -3.05 0.36 -13.37
CA GLU A 111 -2.52 1.70 -13.67
C GLU A 111 -2.85 2.63 -12.49
N GLU A 112 -1.92 3.52 -12.14
CA GLU A 112 -2.09 4.48 -11.04
C GLU A 112 -3.36 5.31 -11.21
N LYS A 113 -3.67 5.75 -12.45
CA LYS A 113 -4.89 6.52 -12.75
C LYS A 113 -6.17 5.73 -12.46
N ARG A 114 -6.22 4.46 -12.87
CA ARG A 114 -7.39 3.60 -12.65
C ARG A 114 -7.59 3.32 -11.17
N LEU A 115 -6.49 3.11 -10.44
CA LEU A 115 -6.54 2.92 -9.00
C LEU A 115 -7.05 4.17 -8.28
N LEU A 116 -6.54 5.36 -8.63
CA LEU A 116 -7.01 6.62 -8.07
C LEU A 116 -8.52 6.84 -8.34
N SER A 117 -8.97 6.62 -9.57
CA SER A 117 -10.40 6.69 -9.90
C SER A 117 -11.25 5.71 -9.10
N HIS A 118 -10.77 4.47 -8.91
CA HIS A 118 -11.44 3.45 -8.08
C HIS A 118 -11.55 3.90 -6.62
N LEU A 119 -10.52 4.57 -6.11
CA LEU A 119 -10.49 5.13 -4.75
C LEU A 119 -11.31 6.43 -4.61
N GLY A 120 -12.00 6.86 -5.67
CA GLY A 120 -12.89 8.02 -5.67
C GLY A 120 -12.24 9.33 -6.11
N PHE A 121 -10.98 9.32 -6.55
CA PHE A 121 -10.29 10.52 -7.03
C PHE A 121 -10.55 10.76 -8.51
N ASN A 122 -11.30 11.82 -8.82
CA ASN A 122 -11.64 12.16 -10.20
C ASN A 122 -10.51 12.93 -10.90
N ILE A 123 -9.72 12.24 -11.72
CA ILE A 123 -8.60 12.82 -12.45
C ILE A 123 -9.09 13.72 -13.60
N SER A 124 -10.19 13.37 -14.26
CA SER A 124 -10.67 14.05 -15.48
C SER A 124 -11.07 15.51 -15.27
N PHE A 125 -11.42 15.89 -14.04
CA PHE A 125 -11.78 17.27 -13.69
C PHE A 125 -10.87 17.83 -12.59
N SER A 126 -9.66 17.27 -12.47
CA SER A 126 -8.70 17.71 -11.46
C SER A 126 -8.14 19.11 -11.77
N SER A 127 -7.95 19.88 -10.70
CA SER A 127 -7.20 21.14 -10.72
C SER A 127 -6.11 21.11 -9.65
N CYS A 128 -5.01 21.81 -9.90
CA CYS A 128 -3.97 21.99 -8.89
C CYS A 128 -4.55 22.70 -7.67
N HIS A 129 -4.36 22.13 -6.49
CA HIS A 129 -4.84 22.68 -5.22
C HIS A 129 -4.37 24.13 -5.00
N PHE A 130 -3.14 24.46 -5.39
CA PHE A 130 -2.52 25.75 -5.10
C PHE A 130 -2.80 26.83 -6.14
N CYS A 131 -2.69 26.53 -7.43
CA CYS A 131 -2.80 27.52 -8.52
C CYS A 131 -4.00 27.33 -9.43
N GLN A 132 -4.81 26.29 -9.20
CA GLN A 132 -6.04 25.99 -9.94
C GLN A 132 -5.87 25.70 -11.44
N ILE A 133 -4.62 25.49 -11.92
CA ILE A 133 -4.40 25.01 -13.28
C ILE A 133 -5.09 23.66 -13.47
N LYS A 134 -5.76 23.48 -14.62
CA LYS A 134 -6.45 22.24 -14.97
C LYS A 134 -5.43 21.14 -15.33
N ASN A 135 -5.81 19.89 -15.13
CA ASN A 135 -5.00 18.71 -15.48
C ASN A 135 -3.59 18.73 -14.85
N PRO A 136 -3.48 18.88 -13.51
CA PRO A 136 -2.21 18.76 -12.80
C PRO A 136 -1.52 17.42 -13.03
N GLU A 137 -0.19 17.42 -12.97
CA GLU A 137 0.63 16.24 -13.27
C GLU A 137 0.72 15.23 -12.13
N PHE A 138 0.46 15.66 -10.90
CA PHE A 138 0.70 14.84 -9.71
C PHE A 138 -0.52 14.73 -8.80
N PHE A 139 -0.61 13.59 -8.12
CA PHE A 139 -1.48 13.39 -6.97
C PHE A 139 -0.62 13.29 -5.70
N PHE A 140 -0.93 14.08 -4.69
CA PHE A 140 -0.22 14.10 -3.42
C PHE A 140 -0.81 13.11 -2.42
N LEU A 141 0.00 12.17 -1.95
CA LEU A 141 -0.42 10.98 -1.21
C LEU A 141 -0.79 11.25 0.26
N LYS A 142 -0.32 12.36 0.84
CA LYS A 142 -0.58 12.69 2.26
C LYS A 142 -1.94 13.35 2.47
N ASP A 143 -2.22 14.38 1.67
CA ASP A 143 -3.43 15.20 1.82
C ASP A 143 -4.46 14.97 0.69
N HIS A 144 -4.18 14.02 -0.20
CA HIS A 144 -5.10 13.51 -1.23
C HIS A 144 -5.66 14.57 -2.19
N TYR A 145 -4.84 15.56 -2.55
CA TYR A 145 -5.17 16.55 -3.57
C TYR A 145 -4.24 16.46 -4.78
N PHE A 146 -4.63 17.11 -5.87
CA PHE A 146 -3.80 17.18 -7.07
C PHE A 146 -2.90 18.42 -7.06
N VAL A 147 -1.69 18.29 -7.62
CA VAL A 147 -0.69 19.35 -7.66
C VAL A 147 0.04 19.36 -8.99
N CYS A 148 0.23 20.55 -9.57
CA CYS A 148 1.02 20.67 -10.80
C CYS A 148 2.52 20.65 -10.51
N ARG A 149 3.34 20.42 -11.53
CA ARG A 149 4.80 20.36 -11.40
C ARG A 149 5.39 21.62 -10.77
N SER A 150 4.95 22.80 -11.22
CA SER A 150 5.45 24.08 -10.69
C SER A 150 5.17 24.20 -9.19
N CYS A 151 3.94 23.94 -8.75
CA CYS A 151 3.59 24.02 -7.33
C CYS A 151 4.29 22.93 -6.51
N SER A 152 4.43 21.71 -7.03
CA SER A 152 5.17 20.64 -6.35
C SER A 152 6.60 21.08 -6.02
N SER A 153 7.30 21.70 -6.98
CA SER A 153 8.64 22.25 -6.76
C SER A 153 8.63 23.46 -5.82
N SER A 154 7.70 24.41 -6.00
CA SER A 154 7.63 25.61 -5.16
C SER A 154 7.36 25.32 -3.69
N PHE A 155 6.50 24.34 -3.40
CA PHE A 155 6.18 23.90 -2.03
C PHE A 155 7.09 22.77 -1.54
N GLN A 156 8.12 22.39 -2.30
CA GLN A 156 9.11 21.36 -1.94
C GLN A 156 8.46 20.03 -1.53
N ILE A 157 7.43 19.63 -2.26
CA ILE A 157 6.73 18.36 -2.01
C ILE A 157 7.70 17.20 -2.34
N PRO A 158 7.94 16.25 -1.41
CA PRO A 158 8.84 15.13 -1.65
C PRO A 158 8.38 14.24 -2.80
N GLU A 159 9.31 13.77 -3.62
CA GLU A 159 9.01 12.87 -4.75
C GLU A 159 8.30 11.58 -4.31
N ASP A 160 8.69 11.01 -3.16
CA ASP A 160 8.08 9.80 -2.58
C ASP A 160 6.63 9.99 -2.06
N ASP A 161 6.16 11.24 -2.01
CA ASP A 161 4.81 11.59 -1.59
C ASP A 161 3.91 11.97 -2.78
N VAL A 162 4.41 11.93 -4.02
CA VAL A 162 3.60 12.21 -5.21
C VAL A 162 3.54 11.02 -6.15
N VAL A 163 2.44 10.93 -6.89
CA VAL A 163 2.24 9.97 -7.98
C VAL A 163 1.99 10.75 -9.27
N LEU A 164 2.75 10.44 -10.32
CA LEU A 164 2.53 10.99 -11.65
C LEU A 164 1.22 10.44 -12.24
N ILE A 165 0.35 11.32 -12.72
CA ILE A 165 -0.98 11.00 -13.25
C ILE A 165 -1.22 11.49 -14.68
N THR A 166 -0.23 12.09 -15.33
CA THR A 166 -0.24 12.44 -16.77
C THR A 166 0.24 11.31 -17.64
#